data_AF-Q8LSE3-F1
#
_entry.id   AF-Q8LSE3-F1
#
_cell.length_a   1.000
_cell.length_b   1.000
_cell.length_c   1.000
_cell.angle_alpha   90.00
_cell.angle_beta   90.00
_cell.angle_gamma   90.00
#
_symmetry.space_group_name_H-M   'P 1'
#
loop_
_entity.id
_entity.type
_entity.pdbx_description
1 polymer ?
#
loop_
_entity_poly.entity_id
_entity_poly.type
_entity_poly.pdbx_seq_one_letter_code
_entity_poly.pdbx_strand_id
1 'polypeptide(L)' 'WEKVSFEQVGIPESSNGSKLVLTTRSLDVCRHVGCNRVIQIKPLAEEEAWNLFLEIVGGNILNIPGLEPVAKSITKHCA' A
#
# COMPACT_ATOMS: atom_id res chain seq x y z
N TRP A 1 -11.21 18.90 -4.17
CA TRP A 1 -11.14 17.72 -5.06
C TRP A 1 -12.40 17.72 -5.89
N GLU A 2 -12.35 17.33 -7.16
CA GLU A 2 -13.51 17.31 -8.06
C GLU A 2 -13.59 15.93 -8.74
N LYS A 3 -14.72 15.61 -9.36
CA LYS A 3 -14.88 14.36 -10.12
C LYS A 3 -13.84 14.32 -11.23
N VAL A 4 -13.09 13.22 -11.33
CA VAL A 4 -12.04 13.08 -12.34
C VAL A 4 -12.67 12.82 -13.71
N SER A 5 -12.34 13.66 -14.70
CA SER A 5 -12.65 13.39 -16.10
C SER A 5 -11.62 12.42 -16.68
N PHE A 6 -12.10 11.34 -17.32
CA PHE A 6 -11.24 10.39 -18.03
C PHE A 6 -10.48 11.06 -19.18
N GLU A 7 -11.14 11.95 -19.91
CA GLU A 7 -10.56 12.68 -21.04
C GLU A 7 -9.38 13.56 -20.58
N GLN A 8 -9.53 14.25 -19.45
CA GLN A 8 -8.48 15.11 -18.89
C GLN A 8 -7.24 14.32 -18.47
N VAL A 9 -7.40 13.05 -18.08
CA VAL A 9 -6.28 12.17 -17.75
C VAL A 9 -5.81 11.32 -18.95
N GLY A 10 -6.26 11.67 -20.15
CA GLY A 10 -5.84 11.02 -21.40
C GLY A 10 -6.42 9.63 -21.63
N ILE A 11 -7.52 9.28 -20.95
CA ILE A 11 -8.21 8.01 -21.10
C ILE A 11 -9.45 8.25 -21.97
N PRO A 12 -9.44 7.82 -23.25
CA PRO A 12 -10.64 7.85 -24.08
C PRO A 12 -11.74 6.95 -23.49
N GLU A 13 -13.00 7.20 -23.82
CA GLU A 13 -14.20 6.58 -23.24
C GLU A 13 -14.06 5.09 -22.88
N SER A 14 -14.75 4.70 -21.80
CA SER A 14 -14.61 3.45 -21.04
C SER A 14 -14.99 2.15 -21.77
N SER A 15 -14.86 2.07 -23.10
CA SER A 15 -15.18 0.89 -23.91
C SER A 15 -14.14 -0.23 -23.84
N ASN A 16 -12.96 0.01 -23.26
CA ASN A 16 -11.81 -0.90 -23.39
C ASN A 16 -11.53 -1.72 -22.12
N GLY A 17 -12.35 -1.56 -21.07
CA GLY A 17 -12.11 -2.18 -19.76
C GLY A 17 -11.03 -1.50 -18.91
N SER A 18 -10.56 -0.32 -19.32
CA SER A 18 -9.61 0.51 -18.57
C SER A 18 -10.13 0.86 -17.17
N LYS A 19 -9.23 0.90 -16.17
CA LYS A 19 -9.56 1.25 -14.78
C LYS A 19 -8.68 2.40 -14.31
N LEU A 20 -9.27 3.33 -13.57
CA LEU A 20 -8.56 4.40 -12.89
C LEU A 20 -8.42 4.05 -11.40
N VAL A 21 -7.20 4.14 -10.87
CA VAL A 21 -6.91 3.97 -9.45
C VAL A 21 -6.48 5.31 -8.87
N LEU A 22 -7.24 5.79 -7.89
CA LEU A 22 -6.91 6.98 -7.11
C LEU A 22 -6.33 6.55 -5.76
N THR A 23 -5.20 7.14 -5.37
CA THR A 23 -4.63 6.98 -4.03
C THR A 23 -4.76 8.28 -3.26
N THR A 24 -5.23 8.21 -2.01
CA THR A 24 -5.40 9.37 -1.13
C THR A 24 -5.34 8.93 0.32
N ARG A 25 -4.90 9.84 1.20
CA ARG A 25 -4.94 9.64 2.66
C ARG A 25 -6.31 9.96 3.27
N SER A 26 -7.25 10.52 2.50
CA SER A 26 -8.57 10.93 2.98
C SER A 26 -9.69 10.16 2.28
N LEU A 27 -10.48 9.44 3.07
CA LEU A 27 -11.65 8.72 2.60
C LEU A 27 -12.69 9.66 1.97
N ASP A 28 -12.81 10.88 2.49
CA ASP A 28 -13.78 11.86 1.98
C ASP A 28 -13.42 12.34 0.57
N VAL A 29 -12.12 12.32 0.22
CA VAL A 29 -11.69 12.58 -1.15
C VAL A 29 -12.17 11.47 -2.08
N CYS A 30 -12.03 10.19 -1.71
CA CYS A 30 -12.57 9.08 -2.50
C CYS A 30 -14.08 9.22 -2.73
N ARG A 31 -14.82 9.61 -1.69
CA ARG A 31 -16.28 9.82 -1.76
C ARG A 31 -16.62 10.99 -2.67
N HIS A 32 -15.94 12.12 -2.52
CA HIS A 32 -16.21 13.33 -3.29
C HIS A 32 -15.87 13.16 -4.78
N VAL A 33 -14.77 12.47 -5.10
CA VAL A 33 -14.38 12.15 -6.49
C VAL A 33 -15.35 11.14 -7.13
N GLY A 34 -16.12 10.40 -6.33
CA GLY A 34 -17.09 9.41 -6.80
C GLY A 34 -16.47 8.05 -7.15
N CYS A 35 -15.45 7.62 -6.40
CA CYS A 35 -14.85 6.29 -6.60
C CYS A 35 -15.88 5.17 -6.42
N ASN A 36 -16.04 4.31 -7.43
CA ASN A 36 -16.98 3.18 -7.39
C ASN A 36 -16.61 2.11 -6.35
N ARG A 37 -15.31 1.95 -6.06
CA ARG A 37 -14.80 1.02 -5.06
C ARG A 37 -13.73 1.73 -4.24
N VAL A 38 -13.85 1.61 -2.92
CA VAL A 38 -12.85 2.10 -1.97
C VAL A 38 -12.15 0.90 -1.34
N ILE A 39 -10.82 0.96 -1.30
CA ILE A 39 -9.99 -0.05 -0.63
C ILE A 39 -9.22 0.69 0.47
N GLN A 40 -9.52 0.37 1.73
CA GLN A 40 -8.75 0.89 2.85
C GLN A 40 -7.47 0.06 2.98
N ILE A 41 -6.33 0.69 2.72
CA ILE A 41 -5.03 0.09 2.98
C ILE A 41 -4.82 0.02 4.49
N LYS A 42 -4.59 -1.20 5.00
CA LYS A 42 -4.24 -1.46 6.38
C LYS A 42 -2.71 -1.56 6.50
N PRO A 43 -2.15 -1.34 7.70
CA PRO A 43 -0.79 -1.77 7.98
C PRO A 43 -0.62 -3.28 7.72
N LEU A 44 0.62 -3.71 7.51
CA LEU A 44 0.95 -5.10 7.26
C LEU A 44 0.69 -5.95 8.51
N ALA A 45 0.31 -7.21 8.33
CA ALA A 45 0.35 -8.15 9.46
C ALA A 45 1.80 -8.33 9.95
N GLU A 46 2.00 -8.68 11.23
CA GLU A 46 3.36 -8.84 11.80
C GLU A 46 4.24 -9.79 10.97
N GLU A 47 3.66 -10.87 10.44
CA GLU A 47 4.34 -11.83 9.56
C GLU A 47 4.73 -11.20 8.21
N GLU A 48 3.82 -10.47 7.57
CA GLU A 48 4.08 -9.78 6.30
C GLU A 48 5.13 -8.67 6.47
N ALA A 49 5.08 -7.93 7.58
CA ALA A 49 6.07 -6.91 7.93
C ALA A 49 7.45 -7.53 8.18
N TRP A 50 7.51 -8.69 8.86
CA TRP A 50 8.74 -9.44 9.05
C TRP A 50 9.33 -9.94 7.74
N ASN A 51 8.49 -10.50 6.86
CA ASN A 51 8.91 -10.97 5.55
C ASN A 51 9.43 -9.82 4.68
N LEU A 52 8.72 -8.69 4.63
CA LEU A 52 9.17 -7.49 3.92
C LEU A 52 10.50 -6.97 4.49
N PHE A 53 10.67 -6.98 5.81
CA PHE A 53 11.92 -6.58 6.42
C PHE A 53 13.10 -7.45 5.98
N LEU A 54 12.93 -8.78 5.97
CA LEU A 54 13.95 -9.71 5.50
C LEU A 54 14.22 -9.59 4.00
N GLU A 55 13.21 -9.24 3.19
CA GLU A 55 13.39 -8.96 1.76
C GLU A 55 14.29 -7.74 1.53
N ILE A 56 14.11 -6.68 2.31
CA ILE A 56 14.87 -5.43 2.17
C ILE A 56 16.26 -5.51 2.83
N VAL A 57 16.34 -6.04 4.05
CA VAL A 57 17.60 -6.09 4.83
C VAL A 57 18.45 -7.31 4.46
N GLY A 58 17.82 -8.36 3.95
CA GLY A 58 18.44 -9.63 3.60
C GLY A 58 18.46 -10.62 4.76
N GLY A 59 18.22 -11.90 4.44
CA GLY A 59 18.18 -13.00 5.41
C GLY A 59 19.49 -13.28 6.14
N ASN A 60 20.61 -12.71 5.69
CA ASN A 60 21.92 -12.86 6.35
C ASN A 60 21.93 -12.31 7.79
N ILE A 61 21.00 -11.40 8.13
CA ILE A 61 20.84 -10.90 9.49
C ILE A 61 20.55 -12.01 10.51
N LEU A 62 19.95 -13.12 10.06
CA LEU A 62 19.64 -14.29 10.88
C LEU A 62 20.90 -15.11 11.23
N ASN A 63 22.00 -14.90 10.52
CA ASN A 63 23.28 -15.55 10.82
C ASN A 63 24.05 -14.87 11.95
N ILE A 64 23.60 -13.68 12.41
CA ILE A 64 24.23 -12.93 13.49
C ILE A 64 23.58 -13.33 14.82
N PRO A 65 24.31 -13.99 15.74
CA PRO A 65 23.74 -14.44 17.01
C PRO A 65 23.11 -13.29 17.80
N GLY A 66 21.86 -13.49 18.24
CA GLY A 66 21.13 -12.54 19.07
C GLY A 66 20.50 -11.36 18.31
N LEU A 67 20.64 -11.26 16.99
CA LEU A 67 20.11 -10.13 16.23
C LEU A 67 18.65 -10.32 15.80
N GLU A 68 18.20 -11.57 15.58
CA GLU A 68 16.82 -11.86 15.19
C GLU A 68 15.77 -11.30 16.18
N PRO A 69 15.91 -11.45 17.52
CA PRO A 69 14.96 -10.87 18.46
C PRO A 69 14.87 -9.33 18.38
N VAL A 70 16.01 -8.66 18.14
CA VAL A 70 16.06 -7.21 17.99
C VAL A 70 15.37 -6.79 16.70
N ALA A 71 15.67 -7.47 15.59
CA ALA A 71 15.04 -7.22 14.30
C ALA A 71 13.52 -7.42 14.37
N LYS A 72 13.05 -8.51 14.99
CA LYS A 72 11.62 -8.77 15.21
C LYS A 72 10.94 -7.72 16.08
N SER A 73 11.65 -7.20 17.09
CA SER A 73 11.13 -6.11 17.92
C SER A 73 10.96 -4.82 17.11
N ILE A 74 11.89 -4.52 16.22
CA ILE A 74 11.82 -3.35 15.33
C ILE A 74 10.66 -3.51 14.35
N THR A 75 10.53 -4.67 13.69
CA THR A 75 9.45 -4.90 12.73
C THR A 75 8.08 -4.84 13.38
N LYS A 76 7.91 -5.36 14.60
CA LYS A 76 6.65 -5.27 15.35
C LYS A 76 6.28 -3.83 15.71
N HIS A 77 7.26 -2.94 15.88
CA HIS A 77 7.00 -1.52 16.14
C HIS A 77 6.60 -0.74 14.87
N CYS A 78 7.02 -1.21 13.70
CA CYS A 78 6.75 -0.58 12.41
C CYS A 78 5.50 -1.15 11.70
N ALA A 79 5.03 -2.32 12.14
CA ALA A 79 3.86 -3.00 11.60
C ALA A 79 2.55 -2.32 12.01
#